data_AF-A0A7C7VR28-F1
#
_entry.id   AF-A0A7C7VR28-F1
#
_cell.length_a   1.000
_cell.length_b   1.000
_cell.length_c   1.000
_cell.angle_alpha   90.00
_cell.angle_beta   90.00
_cell.angle_gamma   90.00
#
_symmetry.space_group_name_H-M   'P 1'
#
loop_
_entity.id
_entity.type
_entity.pdbx_description
1 polymer ?
#
loop_
_entity_poly.entity_id
_entity_poly.type
_entity_poly.pdbx_seq_one_letter_code
_entity_poly.pdbx_strand_id
1 'polypeptide(L)'
;NYGENNSLMVITRNYSGPALIAAGIIAILLGFIGKLAALVGTIPLAVTGGLAIYLFGVIGMQGVALMLAEKVNLYDPKQLAVGAAILVIGIGGHIGFGGNLPIPILTSIFPSGLPAIATAAVVGILINLIFLIFKAPEVPTVIEASE
;
A
#
# COMPACT_ATOMS: atom_id res chain seq x y z
N ASN A 1 -2.04 -8.41 6.85
CA ASN A 1 -3.42 -7.89 6.78
C ASN A 1 -3.72 -7.70 5.31
N TYR A 2 -4.60 -8.52 4.75
CA TYR A 2 -4.97 -8.42 3.34
C TYR A 2 -6.23 -7.58 3.25
N GLY A 3 -6.22 -6.58 2.40
CA GLY A 3 -7.28 -5.59 2.41
C GLY A 3 -8.66 -6.14 2.08
N GLU A 4 -8.71 -7.16 1.23
CA GLU A 4 -9.91 -7.97 0.95
C GLU A 4 -10.51 -8.62 2.21
N ASN A 5 -9.68 -9.07 3.16
CA ASN A 5 -10.14 -9.65 4.41
C ASN A 5 -10.77 -8.58 5.31
N ASN A 6 -10.20 -7.38 5.33
CA ASN A 6 -10.76 -6.27 6.11
C ASN A 6 -12.12 -5.84 5.54
N SER A 7 -12.23 -5.72 4.22
CA SER A 7 -13.51 -5.43 3.54
C SER A 7 -14.57 -6.51 3.80
N LEU A 8 -14.19 -7.80 3.77
CA LEU A 8 -15.08 -8.91 4.11
C LEU A 8 -15.61 -8.81 5.54
N MET A 9 -14.74 -8.53 6.51
CA MET A 9 -15.14 -8.42 7.93
C MET A 9 -16.13 -7.26 8.15
N VAL A 10 -15.99 -6.15 7.42
CA VAL A 10 -16.94 -5.05 7.45
C VAL A 10 -18.31 -5.45 6.90
N ILE A 11 -18.35 -6.18 5.77
CA ILE A 11 -19.61 -6.63 5.14
C ILE A 11 -20.31 -7.69 5.99
N THR A 12 -19.56 -8.69 6.44
CA THR A 12 -20.09 -9.82 7.23
C THR A 12 -20.33 -9.47 8.69
N ARG A 13 -19.82 -8.31 9.14
CA ARG A 13 -19.79 -7.88 10.56
C ARG A 13 -19.19 -8.92 11.50
N ASN A 14 -18.29 -9.76 10.99
CA ASN A 14 -17.64 -10.81 11.76
C ASN A 14 -16.14 -10.54 11.86
N TYR A 15 -15.70 -10.06 13.02
CA TYR A 15 -14.29 -9.75 13.33
C TYR A 15 -13.63 -10.83 14.21
N SER A 16 -14.15 -12.06 14.16
CA SER A 16 -13.68 -13.17 15.00
C SER A 16 -12.25 -13.60 14.62
N GLY A 17 -11.30 -13.37 15.53
CA GLY A 17 -9.92 -13.88 15.41
C GLY A 17 -9.84 -15.41 15.19
N PRO A 18 -10.61 -16.23 15.94
CA PRO A 18 -10.70 -17.67 15.69
C PRO A 18 -11.14 -18.04 14.26
N ALA A 19 -12.03 -17.25 13.65
CA ALA A 19 -12.45 -17.50 12.27
C ALA A 19 -11.30 -17.31 11.27
N LEU A 20 -10.45 -16.31 11.48
CA LEU A 20 -9.24 -16.10 10.67
C LEU A 20 -8.23 -17.25 10.84
N ILE A 21 -8.07 -17.75 12.06
CA ILE A 21 -7.20 -18.91 12.33
C ILE A 21 -7.75 -20.16 11.62
N ALA A 22 -9.06 -20.42 11.73
CA ALA A 22 -9.70 -21.53 11.05
C ALA A 22 -9.54 -21.44 9.52
N ALA A 23 -9.73 -20.25 8.94
CA ALA A 23 -9.49 -20.01 7.53
C ALA A 23 -8.02 -20.30 7.13
N GLY A 24 -7.07 -19.89 7.97
CA GLY A 24 -5.65 -20.20 7.77
C GLY A 24 -5.35 -21.70 7.80
N ILE A 25 -5.93 -22.44 8.75
CA ILE A 25 -5.80 -23.90 8.82
C ILE A 25 -6.39 -24.56 7.57
N ILE A 26 -7.59 -24.14 7.15
CA ILE A 26 -8.23 -24.64 5.93
C ILE A 26 -7.32 -24.39 4.71
N ALA A 27 -6.77 -23.18 4.57
CA ALA A 27 -5.86 -22.83 3.47
C ALA A 27 -4.60 -23.71 3.46
N ILE A 28 -4.01 -23.96 4.63
CA ILE A 28 -2.86 -24.87 4.79
C ILE A 28 -3.22 -26.28 4.32
N LEU A 29 -4.35 -26.83 4.79
CA LEU A 29 -4.80 -28.17 4.42
C LEU A 29 -5.09 -28.30 2.92
N LEU A 30 -5.76 -27.29 2.33
CA LEU A 30 -6.02 -27.23 0.89
C LEU A 30 -4.72 -27.12 0.07
N GLY A 31 -3.68 -26.48 0.61
CA GLY A 31 -2.36 -26.37 -0.02
C GLY A 31 -1.66 -27.71 -0.28
N PHE A 32 -2.00 -28.76 0.49
CA PHE A 32 -1.47 -30.12 0.27
C PHE A 32 -2.22 -30.91 -0.81
N ILE A 33 -3.32 -30.38 -1.35
CA ILE A 33 -4.14 -31.07 -2.35
C ILE A 33 -3.64 -30.72 -3.75
N GLY A 34 -2.74 -31.54 -4.31
CA GLY A 34 -2.18 -31.32 -5.65
C GLY A 34 -3.21 -31.23 -6.79
N LYS A 35 -4.36 -31.92 -6.67
CA LYS A 35 -5.47 -31.80 -7.64
C LYS A 35 -6.08 -30.39 -7.67
N LEU A 36 -6.17 -29.74 -6.51
CA LEU A 36 -6.66 -28.37 -6.41
C LEU A 36 -5.66 -27.40 -7.05
N ALA A 37 -4.36 -27.58 -6.81
CA ALA A 37 -3.32 -26.80 -7.46
C ALA A 37 -3.36 -26.95 -8.99
N ALA A 38 -3.54 -28.18 -9.49
CA ALA A 38 -3.70 -28.43 -10.92
C ALA A 38 -4.94 -27.73 -11.49
N LEU A 39 -6.07 -27.77 -10.78
CA LEU A 39 -7.29 -27.07 -11.17
C LEU A 39 -7.08 -25.55 -11.23
N VAL A 40 -6.46 -24.95 -10.21
CA VAL A 40 -6.11 -23.51 -10.22
C VAL A 40 -5.19 -23.18 -11.39
N GLY A 41 -4.24 -24.07 -11.72
CA GLY A 41 -3.37 -23.94 -12.89
C GLY A 41 -4.10 -24.00 -14.23
N THR A 42 -5.35 -24.49 -14.28
CA THR A 42 -6.16 -24.44 -15.51
C THR A 42 -6.82 -23.07 -15.74
N ILE A 43 -6.78 -22.16 -14.76
CA ILE A 43 -7.39 -20.83 -14.88
C ILE A 43 -6.63 -20.02 -15.97
N PRO A 44 -7.32 -19.47 -16.97
CA PRO A 44 -6.67 -18.69 -18.02
C PRO A 44 -5.92 -17.47 -17.49
N LEU A 45 -4.79 -17.14 -18.11
CA LEU A 45 -3.97 -16.00 -17.72
C LEU A 45 -4.76 -14.68 -17.71
N ALA A 46 -5.67 -14.49 -18.68
CA ALA A 46 -6.54 -13.32 -18.75
C ALA A 46 -7.40 -13.12 -17.49
N VAL A 47 -7.86 -14.20 -16.86
CA VAL A 47 -8.65 -14.14 -15.61
C VAL A 47 -7.74 -13.79 -14.44
N THR A 48 -6.60 -14.46 -14.30
CA THR A 48 -5.64 -14.18 -13.21
C THR A 48 -5.05 -12.77 -13.30
N GLY A 49 -4.81 -12.26 -14.51
CA GLY A 49 -4.36 -10.89 -14.75
C GLY A 49 -5.43 -9.87 -14.39
N GLY A 50 -6.69 -10.11 -14.77
CA GLY A 50 -7.82 -9.26 -14.35
C GLY A 50 -7.99 -9.22 -12.83
N LEU A 51 -7.89 -10.37 -12.17
CA LEU A 51 -7.91 -10.48 -10.71
C LEU A 51 -6.77 -9.67 -10.08
N ALA A 52 -5.55 -9.78 -10.60
CA ALA A 52 -4.40 -9.03 -10.11
C ALA A 52 -4.62 -7.51 -10.21
N ILE A 53 -5.10 -7.01 -11.36
CA ILE A 53 -5.40 -5.58 -11.54
C ILE A 53 -6.43 -5.10 -10.51
N TYR A 54 -7.52 -5.86 -10.32
CA TYR A 54 -8.54 -5.52 -9.34
C TYR A 54 -7.98 -5.50 -7.90
N LEU A 55 -7.25 -6.54 -7.49
CA LEU A 55 -6.69 -6.64 -6.15
C LEU A 55 -5.68 -5.53 -5.86
N PHE A 56 -4.78 -5.21 -6.80
CA PHE A 56 -3.86 -4.08 -6.65
C PHE A 56 -4.60 -2.74 -6.58
N GLY A 57 -5.66 -2.56 -7.37
CA GLY A 57 -6.52 -1.37 -7.30
C GLY A 57 -7.19 -1.23 -5.93
N VAL A 58 -7.71 -2.33 -5.37
CA VAL A 58 -8.34 -2.36 -4.04
C VAL A 58 -7.32 -2.06 -2.92
N ILE A 59 -6.07 -2.50 -3.04
CA ILE A 59 -4.99 -2.14 -2.10
C ILE A 59 -4.73 -0.63 -2.14
N GLY A 60 -4.62 -0.03 -3.33
CA GLY A 60 -4.43 1.41 -3.50
C GLY A 60 -5.58 2.22 -2.90
N MET A 61 -6.83 1.81 -3.19
CA MET A 61 -8.02 2.46 -2.63
C MET A 61 -8.11 2.37 -1.11
N GLN A 62 -7.60 1.30 -0.50
CA GLN A 62 -7.55 1.21 0.97
C GLN A 62 -6.55 2.16 1.59
N GLY A 63 -5.43 2.46 0.92
CA GLY A 63 -4.54 3.54 1.34
C GLY A 63 -5.28 4.88 1.37
N VAL A 64 -6.04 5.19 0.32
CA VAL A 64 -6.86 6.41 0.25
C VAL A 64 -7.95 6.42 1.34
N ALA A 65 -8.65 5.30 1.54
CA ALA A 65 -9.68 5.19 2.57
C ALA A 65 -9.11 5.41 3.98
N LEU A 66 -7.91 4.91 4.26
CA LEU A 66 -7.21 5.16 5.52
C LEU A 66 -6.88 6.65 5.69
N MET A 67 -6.39 7.32 4.64
CA MET A 67 -6.12 8.77 4.68
C MET A 67 -7.39 9.58 4.99
N LEU A 68 -8.52 9.20 4.40
CA LEU A 68 -9.81 9.84 4.69
C LEU A 68 -10.27 9.56 6.13
N ALA A 69 -10.14 8.32 6.61
CA ALA A 69 -10.50 7.96 7.98
C ALA A 69 -9.66 8.72 9.02
N GLU A 70 -8.38 8.91 8.75
CA GLU A 70 -7.45 9.69 9.59
C GLU A 70 -7.50 11.20 9.32
N LYS A 71 -8.47 11.68 8.50
CA LYS A 71 -8.70 13.11 8.20
C LYS A 71 -7.46 13.84 7.65
N VAL A 72 -6.69 13.18 6.80
CA VAL A 72 -5.55 13.79 6.10
C VAL A 72 -6.07 14.91 5.18
N ASN A 73 -5.61 16.14 5.41
CA ASN A 73 -5.92 17.31 4.61
C ASN A 73 -4.92 17.45 3.44
N LEU A 74 -5.32 16.96 2.26
CA LEU A 74 -4.51 17.10 1.04
C LEU A 74 -4.45 18.53 0.46
N TYR A 75 -5.16 19.48 1.06
CA TYR A 75 -4.98 20.91 0.78
C TYR A 75 -3.88 21.55 1.64
N ASP A 76 -3.43 20.89 2.70
CA ASP A 76 -2.22 21.30 3.42
C ASP A 76 -0.99 21.01 2.54
N PRO A 77 -0.22 22.04 2.12
CA PRO A 77 0.97 21.85 1.29
C PRO A 77 1.99 20.87 1.87
N LYS A 78 2.07 20.73 3.22
CA LYS A 78 2.97 19.78 3.88
C LYS A 78 2.56 18.34 3.57
N GLN A 79 1.29 18.02 3.78
CA GLN A 79 0.76 16.68 3.58
C GLN A 79 0.74 16.32 2.08
N LEU A 80 0.41 17.30 1.23
CA LEU A 80 0.49 17.16 -0.22
C LEU A 80 1.92 16.89 -0.71
N ALA A 81 2.92 17.61 -0.18
CA ALA A 81 4.32 17.41 -0.52
C ALA A 81 4.83 16.02 -0.12
N VAL A 82 4.47 15.54 1.07
CA VAL A 82 4.79 14.17 1.51
C VAL A 82 4.18 13.14 0.56
N GLY A 83 2.89 13.27 0.25
CA GLY A 83 2.19 12.36 -0.68
C GLY A 83 2.80 12.37 -2.08
N ALA A 84 3.08 13.56 -2.63
CA ALA A 84 3.68 13.73 -3.94
C ALA A 84 5.07 13.07 -4.02
N ALA A 85 5.92 13.26 -2.99
CA ALA A 85 7.24 12.63 -2.95
C ALA A 85 7.16 11.10 -2.92
N ILE A 86 6.24 10.53 -2.12
CA ILE A 86 6.01 9.09 -2.06
C ILE A 86 5.58 8.56 -3.44
N LEU A 87 4.65 9.22 -4.11
CA LEU A 87 4.16 8.80 -5.43
C LEU A 87 5.25 8.87 -6.51
N VAL A 88 6.00 9.98 -6.56
CA VAL A 88 7.09 10.17 -7.53
C VAL A 88 8.18 9.13 -7.34
N ILE A 89 8.61 8.87 -6.10
CA ILE A 89 9.67 7.89 -5.84
C ILE A 89 9.18 6.45 -6.04
N GLY A 90 7.97 6.13 -5.58
CA GLY A 90 7.43 4.78 -5.66
C GLY A 90 7.09 4.37 -7.09
N ILE A 91 6.23 5.16 -7.75
CA ILE A 91 5.76 4.88 -9.12
C ILE A 91 6.84 5.24 -10.13
N GLY A 92 7.43 6.44 -10.02
CA GLY A 92 8.51 6.87 -10.91
C GLY A 92 9.77 6.03 -10.76
N GLY A 93 10.08 5.54 -9.55
CA GLY A 93 11.16 4.59 -9.32
C GLY A 93 10.93 3.24 -10.03
N HIS A 94 9.67 2.79 -10.09
CA HIS A 94 9.33 1.59 -10.86
C HIS A 94 9.47 1.80 -12.36
N ILE A 95 8.91 2.88 -12.88
CA ILE A 95 8.93 3.19 -14.33
C ILE A 95 10.34 3.52 -14.82
N GLY A 96 11.10 4.31 -14.06
CA GLY A 96 12.41 4.81 -14.47
C GLY A 96 13.58 3.86 -14.17
N PHE A 97 13.47 3.00 -13.16
CA PHE A 97 14.57 2.16 -12.68
C PHE A 97 14.19 0.68 -12.48
N GLY A 98 13.07 0.22 -13.04
CA GLY A 98 12.64 -1.18 -12.96
C GLY A 98 12.27 -1.64 -11.56
N GLY A 99 11.98 -0.70 -10.64
CA GLY A 99 11.54 -0.99 -9.28
C GLY A 99 12.64 -0.93 -8.23
N ASN A 100 13.91 -0.78 -8.60
CA ASN A 100 15.01 -0.61 -7.66
C ASN A 100 15.81 0.66 -7.98
N LEU A 101 15.86 1.60 -7.04
CA LEU A 101 16.63 2.83 -7.22
C LEU A 101 18.13 2.56 -6.99
N PRO A 102 18.99 2.97 -7.94
CA PRO A 102 20.43 2.91 -7.77
C PRO A 102 20.87 4.10 -6.90
N ILE A 103 20.95 3.91 -5.58
CA ILE A 103 21.47 4.93 -4.65
C ILE A 103 22.97 4.70 -4.50
N PRO A 104 23.85 5.57 -5.05
CA PRO A 104 25.29 5.31 -5.15
C PRO A 104 25.99 5.05 -3.81
N ILE A 105 25.46 5.62 -2.71
CA ILE A 105 26.01 5.46 -1.36
C ILE A 105 25.66 4.09 -0.75
N LEU A 106 24.60 3.43 -1.22
CA LEU A 106 24.07 2.19 -0.65
C LEU A 106 24.29 0.96 -1.55
N THR A 107 24.88 1.09 -2.74
CA THR A 107 25.17 -0.02 -3.65
C THR A 107 26.10 -1.09 -3.06
N SER A 108 26.90 -0.73 -2.04
CA SER A 108 27.76 -1.69 -1.33
C SER A 108 26.98 -2.69 -0.46
N ILE A 109 25.78 -2.32 0.01
CA ILE A 109 24.91 -3.17 0.83
C ILE A 109 23.66 -3.65 0.09
N PHE A 110 23.25 -2.94 -0.96
CA PHE A 110 22.15 -3.31 -1.87
C PHE A 110 22.66 -3.35 -3.33
N PRO A 111 23.27 -4.48 -3.76
CA PRO A 111 23.85 -4.60 -5.10
C PRO A 111 22.84 -4.42 -6.23
N SER A 112 21.58 -4.79 -5.99
CA SER A 112 20.47 -4.66 -6.93
C SER A 112 19.74 -3.32 -6.86
N GLY A 113 20.21 -2.38 -6.02
CA GLY A 113 19.49 -1.15 -5.69
C GLY A 113 18.42 -1.34 -4.61
N LEU A 114 17.90 -0.22 -4.10
CA LEU A 114 16.87 -0.22 -3.06
C LEU A 114 15.48 -0.29 -3.68
N PRO A 115 14.55 -1.12 -3.16
CA PRO A 115 13.19 -1.17 -3.67
C PRO A 115 12.54 0.22 -3.65
N ALA A 116 11.93 0.61 -4.77
CA ALA A 116 11.34 1.93 -4.95
C ALA A 116 10.27 2.25 -3.92
N ILE A 117 9.41 1.27 -3.63
CA ILE A 117 8.34 1.39 -2.64
C ILE A 117 8.92 1.60 -1.23
N ALA A 118 9.98 0.88 -0.87
CA ALA A 118 10.64 1.04 0.43
C ALA A 118 11.32 2.40 0.55
N THR A 119 12.01 2.83 -0.52
CA THR A 119 12.66 4.15 -0.58
C THR A 119 11.63 5.27 -0.47
N ALA A 120 10.50 5.15 -1.16
CA ALA A 120 9.40 6.11 -1.09
C ALA A 120 8.85 6.25 0.34
N ALA A 121 8.62 5.13 1.03
CA ALA A 121 8.13 5.13 2.41
C ALA A 121 9.12 5.82 3.37
N VAL A 122 10.42 5.48 3.28
CA VAL A 122 11.46 6.10 4.12
C VAL A 122 11.55 7.59 3.85
N VAL A 123 11.58 8.02 2.59
CA VAL A 123 11.63 9.44 2.24
C VAL A 123 10.38 10.18 2.71
N GLY A 124 9.20 9.59 2.57
CA GLY A 124 7.95 10.15 3.09
C GLY A 124 8.00 10.38 4.61
N ILE A 125 8.49 9.41 5.37
CA ILE A 125 8.70 9.54 6.83
C ILE A 125 9.68 10.67 7.13
N LEU A 126 10.79 10.76 6.40
CA LEU A 126 11.81 11.80 6.60
C LEU A 126 11.27 13.20 6.30
N ILE A 127 10.53 13.39 5.20
CA ILE A 127 9.92 14.67 4.85
C ILE A 127 8.89 15.06 5.92
N ASN A 128 8.06 14.12 6.36
CA ASN A 128 7.10 14.38 7.42
C ASN A 128 7.79 14.78 8.73
N LEU A 129 8.89 14.11 9.08
CA LEU A 129 9.71 14.45 10.25
C LEU A 129 10.30 15.86 10.15
N ILE A 130 10.76 16.27 8.96
CA ILE A 130 11.26 17.63 8.72
C ILE A 130 10.16 18.66 9.01
N PHE A 131 8.92 18.44 8.53
CA PHE A 131 7.81 19.35 8.81
C PHE A 131 7.36 19.38 10.27
N LEU A 132 7.63 18.33 11.04
CA LEU A 132 7.40 18.32 12.50
C LEU A 132 8.45 19.15 13.25
N ILE A 133 9.71 19.13 12.80
CA ILE A 133 10.80 19.92 13.40
C ILE A 133 10.70 21.38 12.97
N PHE A 134 10.49 21.63 11.68
CA PHE A 134 10.36 22.94 11.07
C PHE A 134 8.89 23.21 10.74
N LYS A 135 8.16 23.76 11.71
CA LYS A 135 6.75 24.11 11.53
C LYS A 135 6.60 25.13 10.40
N ALA A 136 6.03 24.70 9.28
CA ALA A 136 5.60 25.61 8.22
C ALA A 136 4.34 26.37 8.65
N PRO A 137 4.05 27.55 8.05
CA PRO A 137 2.85 28.32 8.36
C PRO A 137 1.58 27.47 8.30
N GLU A 138 0.69 27.66 9.28
CA GLU A 138 -0.58 26.95 9.32
C GLU A 138 -1.49 27.44 8.18
N VAL A 139 -2.02 26.51 7.41
CA VAL A 139 -3.04 26.80 6.40
C VAL A 139 -4.39 26.50 7.03
N PRO A 140 -5.37 27.42 6.96
CA PRO A 140 -6.71 27.19 7.49
C PRO A 140 -7.26 25.86 6.99
N THR A 141 -7.85 25.08 7.88
CA THR A 141 -8.42 23.79 7.49
C THR A 141 -9.69 24.03 6.67
N VAL A 142 -9.96 23.21 5.65
CA VAL A 142 -11.13 23.37 4.76
C VAL A 142 -12.45 23.41 5.53
N ILE A 143 -12.47 22.84 6.75
CA ILE A 143 -13.63 22.82 7.66
C ILE A 143 -14.00 24.23 8.14
N GLU A 144 -13.02 25.12 8.35
CA GLU A 144 -13.25 26.50 8.79
C GLU A 144 -13.67 27.45 7.66
N ALA A 145 -13.49 27.04 6.39
CA ALA A 145 -13.85 27.86 5.23
C ALA A 145 -15.30 27.65 4.75
N SER A 146 -16.04 26.72 5.36
CA SER A 146 -17.42 26.37 5.04
C SER A 146 -18.44 26.76 6.12
N GLU A 147 -18.01 27.45 7.17
CA GLU A 147 -18.86 28.13 8.17
C GLU A 147 -18.80 29.65 7.97
#